data_AF-A0A341C865-F1
#
_entry.id   AF-A0A341C865-F1
#
_cell.length_a   1.000
_cell.length_b   1.000
_cell.length_c   1.000
_cell.angle_alpha   90.00
_cell.angle_beta   90.00
_cell.angle_gamma   90.00
#
_symmetry.space_group_name_H-M   'P 1'
#
loop_
_entity.id
_entity.type
_entity.pdbx_description
1 polymer ?
#
loop_
_entity_poly.entity_id
_entity_poly.type
_entity_poly.pdbx_seq_one_letter_code
_entity_poly.pdbx_strand_id
1 'polypeptide(L)'
;DVLDDPRSGPAGKLFACVSVAFVAVTAVGLCLSTMPDIRAEEERGSCSPKCRNLFVLETVCVAWFSFEFLLRSLQAESKCAFLRTPLNIIDILAILPFYVSLLVGLAARPGAGGNKLLERAGLVLRLLRALRVLYVMRLARHSLGLRSLGLTVRRCARGVGLLLLFLCVAMALFAPLVHLAERELGARRDFSSVPASYWWAVISMTTVGYGDMVPRSLPGQVVALSSIEAAAGLWASAGPP
;
A
#
# COMPACT_ATOMS: atom_id res chain seq x y z
N ASP A 1 -24.39 20.30 -3.11
CA ASP A 1 -25.04 19.09 -2.52
C ASP A 1 -25.21 17.87 -3.42
N VAL A 2 -25.25 17.96 -4.76
CA VAL A 2 -25.35 16.74 -5.62
C VAL A 2 -24.06 15.90 -5.68
N LEU A 3 -22.89 16.53 -5.51
CA LEU A 3 -21.59 15.85 -5.64
C LEU A 3 -21.06 15.20 -4.36
N ASP A 4 -21.54 15.64 -3.19
CA ASP A 4 -21.05 15.16 -1.88
C ASP A 4 -22.02 14.17 -1.21
N ASP A 5 -23.31 14.22 -1.55
CA ASP A 5 -24.29 13.27 -1.03
C ASP A 5 -24.78 12.30 -2.13
N PRO A 6 -24.34 11.02 -2.14
CA PRO A 6 -24.86 10.01 -3.07
C PRO A 6 -26.35 9.71 -2.88
N ARG A 7 -27.02 10.33 -1.89
CA ARG A 7 -28.47 10.25 -1.64
C ARG A 7 -29.27 11.40 -2.23
N SER A 8 -28.62 12.42 -2.80
CA SER A 8 -29.25 13.65 -3.32
C SER A 8 -30.11 13.47 -4.58
N GLY A 9 -29.99 12.33 -5.29
CA GLY A 9 -30.82 12.03 -6.46
C GLY A 9 -30.24 10.93 -7.36
N PRO A 10 -30.97 10.53 -8.44
CA PRO A 10 -30.49 9.52 -9.40
C PRO A 10 -29.18 9.93 -10.09
N ALA A 11 -28.98 11.23 -10.33
CA ALA A 11 -27.75 11.77 -10.92
C ALA A 11 -26.51 11.59 -10.02
N GLY A 12 -26.65 11.78 -8.70
CA GLY A 12 -25.56 11.57 -7.74
C GLY A 12 -25.15 10.09 -7.63
N LYS A 13 -26.14 9.18 -7.68
CA LYS A 13 -25.89 7.73 -7.73
C LYS A 13 -25.18 7.31 -9.02
N LEU A 14 -25.60 7.85 -10.16
CA LEU A 14 -24.95 7.59 -11.45
C LEU A 14 -23.49 8.08 -11.43
N PHE A 15 -23.25 9.30 -10.96
CA PHE A 15 -21.90 9.86 -10.84
C PHE A 15 -21.00 9.01 -9.94
N ALA A 16 -21.49 8.59 -8.78
CA ALA A 16 -20.75 7.70 -7.88
C ALA A 16 -20.47 6.33 -8.52
N CYS A 17 -21.44 5.76 -9.23
CA CYS A 17 -21.28 4.49 -9.95
C CYS A 17 -20.20 4.60 -11.04
N VAL A 18 -20.21 5.68 -11.81
CA VAL A 18 -19.20 5.94 -12.84
C VAL A 18 -17.81 6.09 -12.20
N SER A 19 -17.67 6.88 -11.14
CA SER A 19 -16.38 7.01 -10.44
C SER A 19 -15.85 5.68 -9.91
N VAL A 20 -16.71 4.82 -9.34
CA VAL A 20 -16.31 3.47 -8.89
C VAL A 20 -15.87 2.59 -10.08
N ALA A 21 -16.57 2.66 -11.21
CA ALA A 21 -16.18 1.93 -12.41
C ALA A 21 -14.79 2.36 -12.91
N PHE A 22 -14.51 3.67 -12.95
CA PHE A 22 -13.18 4.18 -13.30
C PHE A 22 -12.10 3.73 -12.31
N VAL A 23 -12.39 3.70 -11.00
CA VAL A 23 -11.45 3.15 -9.99
C VAL A 23 -11.17 1.66 -10.26
N ALA A 24 -12.20 0.86 -10.54
CA ALA A 24 -12.02 -0.56 -10.89
C ALA A 24 -11.17 -0.73 -12.17
N VAL A 25 -11.44 0.06 -13.21
CA VAL A 25 -10.65 0.08 -14.45
C VAL A 25 -9.19 0.43 -14.17
N THR A 26 -8.90 1.42 -13.31
CA THR A 26 -7.52 1.74 -12.94
C THR A 26 -6.85 0.65 -12.11
N ALA A 27 -7.59 -0.07 -11.26
CA ALA A 27 -7.05 -1.19 -10.50
C ALA A 27 -6.64 -2.34 -11.44
N VAL A 28 -7.51 -2.68 -12.40
CA VAL A 28 -7.18 -3.67 -13.44
C VAL A 28 -6.01 -3.19 -14.29
N GLY A 29 -5.99 -1.92 -14.70
CA GLY A 29 -4.87 -1.33 -15.44
C GLY A 29 -3.55 -1.41 -14.67
N LEU A 30 -3.56 -1.19 -13.36
CA LEU A 30 -2.40 -1.37 -12.49
C LEU A 30 -1.93 -2.82 -12.50
N CYS A 31 -2.82 -3.80 -12.33
CA CYS A 31 -2.49 -5.22 -12.41
C CYS A 31 -1.91 -5.62 -13.78
N LEU A 32 -2.41 -5.05 -14.86
CA LEU A 32 -1.86 -5.29 -16.20
C LEU A 32 -0.47 -4.65 -16.34
N SER A 33 -0.26 -3.44 -15.81
CA SER A 33 1.03 -2.74 -15.89
C SER A 33 2.18 -3.45 -15.16
N THR A 34 1.87 -4.33 -14.20
CA THR A 34 2.89 -5.11 -13.49
C THR A 34 3.29 -6.40 -14.21
N MET A 35 2.58 -6.80 -15.27
CA MET A 35 2.88 -8.01 -16.03
C MET A 35 4.28 -7.92 -16.69
N PRO A 36 5.06 -9.02 -16.66
CA PRO A 36 6.45 -9.02 -17.11
C PRO A 36 6.58 -8.64 -18.59
N ASP A 37 5.64 -9.04 -19.44
CA ASP A 37 5.64 -8.73 -20.87
C ASP A 37 5.57 -7.22 -21.13
N ILE A 38 4.67 -6.53 -20.41
CA ILE A 38 4.48 -5.07 -20.56
C ILE A 38 5.68 -4.31 -19.97
N ARG A 39 6.24 -4.80 -18.85
CA ARG A 39 7.44 -4.21 -18.24
C ARG A 39 8.68 -4.36 -19.12
N ALA A 40 8.86 -5.53 -19.73
CA ALA A 40 10.00 -5.80 -20.62
C ALA A 40 9.94 -4.94 -21.89
N GLU A 41 8.74 -4.70 -22.42
CA GLU A 41 8.51 -3.78 -23.54
C GLU A 41 8.84 -2.33 -23.19
N GLU A 42 8.42 -1.87 -22.01
CA GLU A 42 8.71 -0.52 -21.51
C GLU A 42 10.23 -0.30 -21.30
N GLU A 43 10.94 -1.29 -20.76
CA GLU A 43 12.39 -1.24 -20.55
C GLU A 43 13.19 -1.28 -21.86
N ARG A 44 12.68 -1.94 -22.91
CA ARG A 44 13.29 -1.96 -24.25
C ARG A 44 12.99 -0.72 -25.08
N GLY A 45 12.12 0.18 -24.61
CA GLY A 45 11.70 1.37 -25.35
C GLY A 45 10.79 1.06 -26.54
N SER A 46 10.29 -0.16 -26.67
CA SER A 46 9.38 -0.60 -27.73
C SER A 46 7.96 -0.69 -27.18
N CYS A 47 7.08 0.26 -27.50
CA CYS A 47 5.71 0.25 -27.01
C CYS A 47 4.77 -0.43 -28.05
N SER A 48 4.34 -1.65 -27.74
CA SER A 48 3.30 -2.38 -28.48
C SER A 48 1.96 -1.62 -28.48
N PRO A 49 1.01 -1.88 -29.40
CA PRO A 49 -0.35 -1.36 -29.30
C PRO A 49 -1.00 -1.59 -27.92
N LYS A 50 -0.65 -2.67 -27.20
CA LYS A 50 -1.13 -2.94 -25.83
C LYS A 50 -0.65 -1.87 -24.84
N CYS A 51 0.65 -1.56 -24.86
CA CYS A 51 1.26 -0.50 -24.05
C CYS A 51 0.61 0.86 -24.34
N ARG A 52 0.37 1.18 -25.63
CA ARG A 52 -0.30 2.42 -26.03
C ARG A 52 -1.75 2.49 -25.53
N ASN A 53 -2.52 1.40 -25.66
CA ASN A 53 -3.89 1.35 -25.19
C ASN A 53 -3.98 1.48 -23.66
N LEU A 54 -3.05 0.87 -22.93
CA LEU A 54 -2.97 1.00 -21.47
C LEU A 54 -2.63 2.44 -21.04
N PHE A 55 -1.71 3.10 -21.74
CA PHE A 55 -1.41 4.51 -21.49
C PHE A 55 -2.61 5.43 -21.78
N VAL A 56 -3.33 5.20 -22.88
CA VAL A 56 -4.55 5.95 -23.20
C VAL A 56 -5.62 5.73 -22.13
N LEU A 57 -5.82 4.49 -21.69
CA LEU A 57 -6.74 4.15 -20.62
C LEU A 57 -6.38 4.87 -19.32
N GLU A 58 -5.11 4.83 -18.91
CA GLU A 58 -4.61 5.53 -17.73
C GLU A 58 -4.86 7.05 -17.85
N THR A 59 -4.57 7.62 -19.03
CA THR A 59 -4.78 9.05 -19.31
C THR A 59 -6.25 9.44 -19.18
N VAL A 60 -7.18 8.66 -19.74
CA VAL A 60 -8.62 8.93 -19.66
C VAL A 60 -9.11 8.82 -18.21
N CYS A 61 -8.66 7.80 -17.47
CA CYS A 61 -9.04 7.64 -16.07
C CYS A 61 -8.52 8.80 -15.20
N VAL A 62 -7.25 9.18 -15.36
CA VAL A 62 -6.67 10.31 -14.63
C VAL A 62 -7.34 11.62 -15.02
N ALA A 63 -7.70 11.82 -16.29
CA ALA A 63 -8.46 13.00 -16.72
C ALA A 63 -9.84 13.08 -16.04
N TRP A 64 -10.58 11.97 -15.98
CA TRP A 64 -11.85 11.89 -15.24
C TRP A 64 -11.66 12.23 -13.76
N PHE A 65 -10.61 11.69 -13.15
CA PHE A 65 -10.25 11.92 -11.76
C PHE A 65 -9.85 13.36 -11.43
N SER A 66 -9.05 13.98 -12.30
CA SER A 66 -8.71 15.40 -12.20
C SER A 66 -9.94 16.28 -12.35
N PHE A 67 -10.85 15.93 -13.27
CA PHE A 67 -12.13 16.61 -13.44
C PHE A 67 -12.99 16.51 -12.17
N GLU A 68 -13.13 15.31 -11.60
CA GLU A 68 -13.85 15.06 -10.36
C GLU A 68 -13.29 15.88 -9.19
N PHE A 69 -11.97 15.93 -9.07
CA PHE A 69 -11.26 16.71 -8.05
C PHE A 69 -11.46 18.22 -8.27
N LEU A 70 -11.38 18.70 -9.51
CA LEU A 70 -11.56 20.11 -9.85
C LEU A 70 -12.98 20.58 -9.53
N LEU A 71 -14.02 19.81 -9.91
CA LEU A 71 -15.41 20.15 -9.59
C LEU A 71 -15.63 20.32 -8.09
N ARG A 72 -15.07 19.42 -7.27
CA ARG A 72 -15.16 19.51 -5.80
C ARG A 72 -14.36 20.67 -5.25
N SER A 73 -13.16 20.87 -5.77
CA SER A 73 -12.32 22.01 -5.39
C SER A 73 -13.04 23.31 -5.66
N LEU A 74 -13.71 23.48 -6.81
CA LEU A 74 -14.47 24.68 -7.17
C LEU A 74 -15.64 24.94 -6.21
N GLN A 75 -16.37 23.90 -5.81
CA GLN A 75 -17.49 23.99 -4.86
C GLN A 75 -17.07 24.27 -3.42
N ALA A 76 -15.83 23.97 -3.04
CA ALA A 76 -15.35 24.20 -1.69
C ALA A 76 -15.19 25.70 -1.37
N GLU A 77 -15.75 26.14 -0.24
CA GLU A 77 -15.68 27.52 0.24
C GLU A 77 -14.23 27.94 0.56
N SER A 78 -13.44 27.06 1.16
CA SER A 78 -12.04 27.30 1.50
C SER A 78 -11.11 26.23 0.89
N LYS A 79 -10.35 26.62 -0.14
CA LYS A 79 -9.48 25.68 -0.88
C LYS A 79 -8.40 25.05 0.01
N CYS A 80 -7.83 25.82 0.95
CA CYS A 80 -6.77 25.32 1.84
C CYS A 80 -7.29 24.28 2.84
N ALA A 81 -8.50 24.46 3.39
CA ALA A 81 -9.12 23.46 4.27
C ALA A 81 -9.53 22.21 3.48
N PHE A 82 -10.05 22.40 2.26
CA PHE A 82 -10.35 21.30 1.35
C PHE A 82 -9.11 20.44 1.08
N LEU A 83 -7.98 21.05 0.70
CA LEU A 83 -6.74 20.31 0.40
C LEU A 83 -6.16 19.55 1.61
N ARG A 84 -6.47 19.98 2.84
CA ARG A 84 -6.00 19.32 4.08
C ARG A 84 -6.86 18.14 4.53
N THR A 85 -7.97 17.87 3.85
CA THR A 85 -8.85 16.74 4.19
C THR A 85 -8.23 15.42 3.73
N PRO A 86 -8.17 14.35 4.57
CA PRO A 86 -7.43 13.13 4.24
C PRO A 86 -7.88 12.45 2.94
N LEU A 87 -9.20 12.44 2.66
CA LEU A 87 -9.73 11.89 1.41
C LEU A 87 -9.30 12.71 0.17
N ASN A 88 -9.13 14.02 0.31
CA ASN A 88 -8.68 14.89 -0.77
C ASN A 88 -7.16 14.76 -1.00
N ILE A 89 -6.38 14.51 0.07
CA ILE A 89 -4.96 14.16 -0.05
C ILE A 89 -4.80 12.87 -0.85
N ILE A 90 -5.60 11.84 -0.57
CA ILE A 90 -5.59 10.58 -1.35
C ILE A 90 -5.90 10.84 -2.82
N ASP A 91 -6.91 11.67 -3.12
CA ASP A 91 -7.25 12.01 -4.51
C ASP A 91 -6.08 12.72 -5.23
N ILE A 92 -5.37 13.63 -4.56
CA ILE A 92 -4.19 14.32 -5.12
C ILE A 92 -3.05 13.32 -5.35
N LEU A 93 -2.73 12.49 -4.35
CA LEU A 93 -1.68 11.47 -4.46
C LEU A 93 -1.98 10.43 -5.54
N ALA A 94 -3.25 10.25 -5.89
CA ALA A 94 -3.69 9.34 -6.95
C ALA A 94 -3.67 9.96 -8.36
N ILE A 95 -3.53 11.27 -8.52
CA ILE A 95 -3.32 11.89 -9.85
C ILE A 95 -1.86 12.29 -10.08
N LEU A 96 -1.13 12.55 -8.99
CA LEU A 96 0.25 13.04 -9.01
C LEU A 96 1.22 12.17 -9.83
N PRO A 97 1.24 10.82 -9.71
CA PRO A 97 2.22 10.00 -10.42
C PRO A 97 2.16 10.13 -11.93
N PHE A 98 0.95 10.25 -12.50
CA PHE A 98 0.76 10.42 -13.93
C PHE A 98 1.32 11.77 -14.42
N TYR A 99 0.94 12.88 -13.77
CA TYR A 99 1.39 14.21 -14.17
C TYR A 99 2.90 14.39 -14.02
N VAL A 100 3.50 13.86 -12.95
CA VAL A 100 4.95 13.93 -12.76
C VAL A 100 5.67 13.08 -13.81
N SER A 101 5.18 11.88 -14.11
CA SER A 101 5.76 11.04 -15.17
C SER A 101 5.70 11.72 -16.54
N LEU A 102 4.57 12.38 -16.85
CA LEU A 102 4.40 13.15 -18.07
C LEU A 102 5.37 14.34 -18.15
N LEU A 103 5.52 15.10 -17.06
CA LEU A 103 6.43 16.24 -16.98
C LEU A 103 7.89 15.82 -17.17
N VAL A 104 8.31 14.73 -16.53
CA VAL A 104 9.67 14.17 -16.69
C VAL A 104 9.89 13.71 -18.13
N GLY A 105 8.91 13.05 -18.75
CA GLY A 105 8.99 12.63 -20.15
C GLY A 105 9.10 13.80 -21.13
N LEU A 106 8.41 14.91 -20.87
CA LEU A 106 8.52 16.14 -21.66
C LEU A 106 9.86 16.87 -21.46
N ALA A 107 10.37 16.88 -20.23
CA ALA A 107 11.64 17.53 -19.89
C ALA A 107 12.88 16.75 -20.40
N ALA A 108 12.75 15.44 -20.62
CA ALA A 108 13.83 14.57 -21.10
C ALA A 108 14.05 14.60 -22.63
N ARG A 109 13.48 15.57 -23.36
CA ARG A 109 13.64 15.70 -24.81
C ARG A 109 15.11 15.91 -25.23
N PRO A 110 15.52 15.36 -26.39
CA PRO A 110 16.92 15.28 -26.80
C PRO A 110 17.44 16.67 -27.19
N GLY A 111 18.21 17.31 -26.30
CA GLY A 111 18.85 18.59 -26.59
C GLY A 111 19.47 19.30 -25.37
N ALA A 112 19.00 19.05 -24.15
CA ALA A 112 19.48 19.73 -22.96
C ALA A 112 19.89 18.75 -21.84
N GLY A 113 21.14 18.26 -21.86
CA GLY A 113 21.80 17.63 -20.69
C GLY A 113 21.04 16.51 -19.94
N GLY A 114 20.06 15.86 -20.59
CA GLY A 114 18.98 15.10 -19.95
C GLY A 114 19.41 13.82 -19.21
N ASN A 115 20.63 13.34 -19.45
CA ASN A 115 21.10 12.07 -18.89
C ASN A 115 21.22 12.11 -17.35
N LYS A 116 21.60 13.25 -16.77
CA LYS A 116 21.73 13.40 -15.29
C LYS A 116 20.38 13.51 -14.58
N LEU A 117 19.37 14.09 -15.25
CA LEU A 117 18.03 14.22 -14.69
C LEU A 117 17.29 12.88 -14.75
N LEU A 118 17.45 12.12 -15.83
CA LEU A 118 16.84 10.79 -15.98
C LEU A 118 17.38 9.80 -14.94
N GLU A 119 18.69 9.85 -14.66
CA GLU A 119 19.34 8.99 -13.66
C GLU A 119 18.87 9.30 -12.22
N ARG A 120 18.79 10.59 -11.87
CA ARG A 120 18.21 11.03 -10.57
C ARG A 120 16.70 10.79 -10.48
N ALA A 121 16.00 10.90 -11.61
CA ALA A 121 14.57 10.64 -11.69
C ALA A 121 14.24 9.14 -11.62
N GLY A 122 15.18 8.23 -11.86
CA GLY A 122 14.94 6.79 -11.81
C GLY A 122 14.36 6.30 -10.47
N LEU A 123 14.90 6.78 -9.35
CA LEU A 123 14.36 6.47 -8.01
C LEU A 123 12.98 7.09 -7.78
N VAL A 124 12.80 8.35 -8.21
CA VAL A 124 11.53 9.06 -8.08
C VAL A 124 10.45 8.40 -8.91
N LEU A 125 10.73 8.03 -10.17
CA LEU A 125 9.81 7.31 -11.05
C LEU A 125 9.44 5.93 -10.50
N ARG A 126 10.39 5.20 -9.89
CA ARG A 126 10.09 3.94 -9.17
C ARG A 126 9.14 4.15 -8.00
N LEU A 127 9.35 5.19 -7.19
CA LEU A 127 8.45 5.54 -6.10
C LEU A 127 7.07 5.94 -6.63
N LEU A 128 7.01 6.80 -7.65
CA LEU A 128 5.76 7.23 -8.28
C LEU A 128 4.98 6.04 -8.88
N ARG A 129 5.66 5.05 -9.47
CA ARG A 129 5.04 3.79 -9.91
C ARG A 129 4.42 3.05 -8.72
N ALA A 130 5.10 2.96 -7.58
CA ALA A 130 4.52 2.34 -6.37
C ALA A 130 3.32 3.13 -5.84
N LEU A 131 3.34 4.47 -5.91
CA LEU A 131 2.22 5.32 -5.50
C LEU A 131 0.95 5.08 -6.33
N ARG A 132 1.04 4.46 -7.51
CA ARG A 132 -0.17 4.09 -8.29
C ARG A 132 -1.11 3.15 -7.55
N VAL A 133 -0.61 2.38 -6.58
CA VAL A 133 -1.47 1.56 -5.70
C VAL A 133 -2.45 2.41 -4.89
N LEU A 134 -2.11 3.67 -4.60
CA LEU A 134 -2.98 4.61 -3.90
C LEU A 134 -4.25 4.95 -4.70
N TYR A 135 -4.28 4.67 -6.01
CA TYR A 135 -5.45 4.91 -6.84
C TYR A 135 -6.64 4.08 -6.35
N VAL A 136 -6.37 2.84 -5.90
CA VAL A 136 -7.36 1.94 -5.30
C VAL A 136 -7.90 2.51 -3.98
N MET A 137 -7.08 3.25 -3.23
CA MET A 137 -7.50 3.87 -1.96
C MET A 137 -8.59 4.92 -2.16
N ARG A 138 -8.79 5.45 -3.38
CA ARG A 138 -9.95 6.31 -3.69
C ARG A 138 -11.29 5.61 -3.51
N LEU A 139 -11.32 4.27 -3.55
CA LEU A 139 -12.51 3.49 -3.20
C LEU A 139 -12.99 3.80 -1.77
N ALA A 140 -12.11 4.23 -0.87
CA ALA A 140 -12.47 4.68 0.48
C ALA A 140 -13.48 5.85 0.47
N ARG A 141 -13.45 6.70 -0.57
CA ARG A 141 -14.47 7.76 -0.73
C ARG A 141 -15.83 7.17 -1.07
N HIS A 142 -15.90 6.09 -1.84
CA HIS A 142 -17.19 5.52 -2.27
C HIS A 142 -17.71 4.43 -1.33
N SER A 143 -16.84 3.86 -0.49
CA SER A 143 -17.18 2.83 0.46
C SER A 143 -17.44 3.40 1.86
N LEU A 144 -18.70 3.36 2.28
CA LEU A 144 -19.09 3.62 3.68
C LEU A 144 -18.39 2.65 4.65
N GLY A 145 -18.14 1.41 4.21
CA GLY A 145 -17.42 0.39 4.97
C GLY A 145 -15.98 0.82 5.30
N LEU A 146 -15.21 1.27 4.30
CA LEU A 146 -13.83 1.75 4.53
C LEU A 146 -13.79 2.98 5.43
N ARG A 147 -14.76 3.90 5.28
CA ARG A 147 -14.87 5.07 6.18
C ARG A 147 -15.18 4.65 7.61
N SER A 148 -16.09 3.69 7.79
CA SER A 148 -16.42 3.12 9.10
C SER A 148 -15.22 2.41 9.74
N LEU A 149 -14.48 1.60 8.97
CA LEU A 149 -13.25 0.96 9.43
C LEU A 149 -12.22 2.00 9.88
N GLY A 150 -12.01 3.08 9.13
CA GLY A 150 -11.10 4.15 9.54
C GLY A 150 -11.51 4.83 10.85
N LEU A 151 -12.81 5.02 11.08
CA LEU A 151 -13.33 5.55 12.35
C LEU A 151 -13.13 4.55 13.49
N THR A 152 -13.40 3.27 13.27
CA THR A 152 -13.19 2.21 14.27
C THR A 152 -11.72 2.08 14.64
N VAL A 153 -10.81 2.08 13.66
CA VAL A 153 -9.36 2.09 13.88
C VAL A 153 -8.95 3.31 14.69
N ARG A 154 -9.48 4.50 14.38
CA ARG A 154 -9.18 5.71 15.16
C ARG A 154 -9.66 5.60 16.60
N ARG A 155 -10.84 5.00 16.84
CA ARG A 155 -11.38 4.76 18.19
C ARG A 155 -10.53 3.75 18.96
N CYS A 156 -10.11 2.68 18.29
CA CYS A 156 -9.30 1.60 18.88
C CYS A 156 -7.79 1.86 18.75
N ALA A 157 -7.34 3.05 18.31
CA ALA A 157 -5.94 3.32 17.99
C ALA A 157 -5.01 3.09 19.19
N ARG A 158 -5.48 3.41 20.40
CA ARG A 158 -4.75 3.12 21.64
C ARG A 158 -4.60 1.61 21.87
N GLY A 159 -5.68 0.84 21.70
CA GLY A 159 -5.65 -0.62 21.85
C GLY A 159 -4.77 -1.30 20.81
N VAL A 160 -4.90 -0.91 19.54
CA VAL A 160 -4.03 -1.39 18.45
C VAL A 160 -2.56 -1.02 18.71
N GLY A 161 -2.30 0.21 19.17
CA GLY A 161 -0.95 0.65 19.51
C GLY A 161 -0.32 -0.16 20.63
N LEU A 162 -1.09 -0.48 21.68
CA LEU A 162 -0.62 -1.34 22.78
C LEU A 162 -0.36 -2.77 22.32
N LEU A 163 -1.25 -3.35 21.51
CA LEU A 163 -1.06 -4.68 20.93
C LEU A 163 0.23 -4.75 20.09
N LEU A 164 0.45 -3.75 19.22
CA LEU A 164 1.68 -3.66 18.41
C LEU A 164 2.92 -3.47 19.27
N LEU A 165 2.83 -2.68 20.35
CA LEU A 165 3.93 -2.51 21.30
C LEU A 165 4.32 -3.84 21.96
N PHE A 166 3.35 -4.59 22.48
CA PHE A 166 3.61 -5.89 23.09
C PHE A 166 4.16 -6.90 22.09
N LEU A 167 3.63 -6.91 20.86
CA LEU A 167 4.17 -7.72 19.78
C LEU A 167 5.64 -7.36 19.55
N CYS A 168 5.99 -6.08 19.39
CA CYS A 168 7.38 -5.63 19.21
C CYS A 168 8.30 -6.03 20.38
N VAL A 169 7.84 -5.94 21.62
CA VAL A 169 8.63 -6.35 22.80
C VAL A 169 8.88 -7.86 22.80
N ALA A 170 7.85 -8.66 22.55
CA ALA A 170 7.97 -10.11 22.48
C ALA A 170 8.88 -10.54 21.32
N MET A 171 8.76 -9.89 20.17
CA MET A 171 9.66 -10.05 19.02
C MET A 171 11.13 -9.79 19.39
N ALA A 172 11.40 -8.68 20.09
CA ALA A 172 12.73 -8.32 20.56
C ALA A 172 13.30 -9.32 21.60
N LEU A 173 12.43 -10.04 22.31
CA LEU A 173 12.81 -11.05 23.30
C LEU A 173 13.06 -12.43 22.66
N PHE A 174 12.09 -12.93 21.88
CA PHE A 174 12.11 -14.31 21.38
C PHE A 174 13.01 -14.52 20.16
N ALA A 175 13.21 -13.50 19.31
CA ALA A 175 14.07 -13.63 18.13
C ALA A 175 15.56 -13.85 18.48
N PRO A 176 16.17 -13.14 19.45
CA PRO A 176 17.51 -13.48 19.92
C PRO A 176 17.60 -14.85 20.59
N LEU A 177 16.58 -15.26 21.35
CA LEU A 177 16.56 -16.55 22.05
C LEU A 177 16.56 -17.73 21.08
N VAL A 178 15.70 -17.70 20.05
CA VAL A 178 15.68 -18.75 19.03
C VAL A 178 16.97 -18.73 18.21
N HIS A 179 17.52 -17.54 17.92
CA HIS A 179 18.78 -17.42 17.20
C HIS A 179 19.92 -18.09 17.98
N LEU A 180 20.00 -17.85 19.29
CA LEU A 180 21.00 -18.48 20.15
C LEU A 180 20.81 -20.00 20.22
N ALA A 181 19.57 -20.45 20.49
CA ALA A 181 19.25 -21.86 20.59
C ALA A 181 19.58 -22.62 19.29
N GLU A 182 19.21 -22.06 18.14
CA GLU A 182 19.47 -22.69 16.84
C GLU A 182 20.90 -22.52 16.37
N ARG A 183 21.65 -21.49 16.80
CA ARG A 183 23.05 -21.30 16.39
C ARG A 183 24.03 -22.11 17.22
N GLU A 184 23.78 -22.25 18.52
CA GLU A 184 24.68 -22.98 19.42
C GLU A 184 24.33 -24.47 19.52
N LEU A 185 23.05 -24.84 19.40
CA LEU A 185 22.59 -26.22 19.54
C LEU A 185 21.97 -26.81 18.25
N GLY A 186 21.74 -26.00 17.22
CA GLY A 186 21.23 -26.42 15.92
C GLY A 186 22.31 -26.35 14.83
N ALA A 187 22.52 -27.43 14.08
CA ALA A 187 23.50 -27.44 12.99
C ALA A 187 23.01 -26.73 11.70
N ARG A 188 22.19 -25.67 11.79
CA ARG A 188 21.52 -25.04 10.64
C ARG A 188 21.68 -23.52 10.55
N ARG A 189 21.78 -23.03 9.31
CA ARG A 189 22.02 -21.62 8.96
C ARG A 189 20.75 -20.80 8.72
N ASP A 190 19.56 -21.39 8.90
CA ASP A 190 18.28 -20.73 8.63
C ASP A 190 18.13 -19.47 9.53
N PHE A 191 18.61 -19.54 10.79
CA PHE A 191 18.70 -18.42 11.72
C PHE A 191 20.06 -17.71 11.65
N SER A 192 20.35 -17.07 10.51
CA SER A 192 21.67 -16.45 10.23
C SER A 192 22.03 -15.25 11.13
N SER A 193 21.02 -14.49 11.57
CA SER A 193 21.20 -13.29 12.41
C SER A 193 19.94 -13.01 13.23
N VAL A 194 20.07 -12.19 14.27
CA VAL A 194 18.91 -11.76 15.08
C VAL A 194 17.87 -11.02 14.22
N PRO A 195 18.23 -10.07 13.33
CA PRO A 195 17.25 -9.44 12.44
C PRO A 195 16.55 -10.42 11.49
N ALA A 196 17.27 -11.43 10.97
CA ALA A 196 16.64 -12.49 10.17
C ALA A 196 15.65 -13.32 11.01
N SER A 197 15.95 -13.52 12.30
CA SER A 197 15.09 -14.26 13.23
C SER A 197 13.81 -13.49 13.60
N TYR A 198 13.76 -12.16 13.39
CA TYR A 198 12.51 -11.41 13.46
C TYR A 198 11.51 -11.86 12.39
N TRP A 199 11.94 -12.26 11.19
CA TRP A 199 10.98 -12.77 10.21
C TRP A 199 10.22 -13.98 10.76
N TRP A 200 10.95 -14.95 11.32
CA TRP A 200 10.38 -16.12 11.98
C TRP A 200 9.47 -15.75 13.16
N ALA A 201 9.89 -14.83 14.01
CA ALA A 201 9.10 -14.45 15.18
C ALA A 201 7.79 -13.76 14.76
N VAL A 202 7.79 -12.90 13.72
CA VAL A 202 6.57 -12.23 13.25
C VAL A 202 5.57 -13.28 12.76
N ILE A 203 6.00 -14.16 11.87
CA ILE A 203 5.10 -15.14 11.24
C ILE A 203 4.60 -16.20 12.23
N SER A 204 5.37 -16.50 13.28
CA SER A 204 4.97 -17.46 14.33
C SER A 204 3.99 -16.83 15.32
N MET A 205 4.28 -15.63 15.81
CA MET A 205 3.41 -14.91 16.75
C MET A 205 2.09 -14.44 16.12
N THR A 206 2.09 -14.18 14.81
CA THR A 206 0.86 -13.88 14.04
C THR A 206 0.17 -15.15 13.53
N THR A 207 0.63 -16.33 13.94
CA THR A 207 0.09 -17.66 13.59
C THR A 207 -0.01 -17.94 12.08
N VAL A 208 0.74 -17.20 11.26
CA VAL A 208 0.83 -17.41 9.81
C VAL A 208 1.62 -18.67 9.47
N GLY A 209 2.83 -18.81 10.06
CA GLY A 209 3.63 -20.03 9.99
C GLY A 209 3.93 -20.55 8.57
N TYR A 210 4.56 -19.75 7.71
CA TYR A 210 4.89 -20.17 6.33
C TYR A 210 5.77 -21.44 6.25
N GLY A 211 6.53 -21.76 7.30
CA GLY A 211 7.35 -22.97 7.37
C GLY A 211 8.70 -22.87 6.64
N ASP A 212 9.05 -21.69 6.15
CA ASP A 212 10.33 -21.37 5.52
C ASP A 212 11.49 -21.28 6.53
N MET A 213 11.19 -20.86 7.77
CA MET A 213 12.09 -20.93 8.92
C MET A 213 11.42 -21.68 10.06
N VAL A 214 12.06 -22.72 10.59
CA VAL A 214 11.52 -23.54 11.70
C VAL A 214 12.65 -23.97 12.62
N PRO A 215 12.56 -23.72 13.95
CA PRO A 215 13.57 -24.20 14.90
C PRO A 215 13.51 -25.72 15.01
N ARG A 216 14.67 -26.36 14.98
CA ARG A 216 14.79 -27.83 15.01
C ARG A 216 15.48 -28.35 16.25
N SER A 217 16.24 -27.51 16.94
CA SER A 217 16.83 -27.85 18.22
C SER A 217 15.73 -27.97 19.29
N LEU A 218 15.92 -28.86 20.25
CA LEU A 218 15.03 -28.96 21.42
C LEU A 218 14.83 -27.60 22.12
N PRO A 219 15.88 -26.83 22.48
CA PRO A 219 15.69 -25.51 23.08
C PRO A 219 14.98 -24.52 22.14
N GLY A 220 15.25 -24.57 20.83
CA GLY A 220 14.55 -23.74 19.86
C GLY A 220 13.06 -24.05 19.77
N GLN A 221 12.67 -25.32 19.88
CA GLN A 221 11.26 -25.73 19.94
C GLN A 221 10.56 -25.25 21.21
N VAL A 222 11.25 -25.25 22.36
CA VAL A 222 10.70 -24.67 23.60
C VAL A 222 10.52 -23.15 23.47
N VAL A 223 11.48 -22.45 22.86
CA VAL A 223 11.34 -21.02 22.56
C VAL A 223 10.16 -20.77 21.61
N ALA A 224 9.98 -21.61 20.59
CA ALA A 224 8.84 -21.53 19.70
C ALA A 224 7.51 -21.67 20.44
N LEU A 225 7.37 -22.71 21.27
CA LEU A 225 6.16 -22.95 22.06
C LEU A 225 5.83 -21.75 22.96
N SER A 226 6.81 -21.27 23.74
CA SER A 226 6.62 -20.11 24.63
C SER A 226 6.26 -18.83 23.89
N SER A 227 6.83 -18.59 22.70
CA SER A 227 6.48 -17.43 21.86
C SER A 227 5.04 -17.46 21.35
N ILE A 228 4.53 -18.64 20.98
CA ILE A 228 3.17 -18.82 20.48
C ILE A 228 2.16 -18.68 21.62
N GLU A 229 2.46 -19.23 22.80
CA GLU A 229 1.63 -19.06 24.00
C GLU A 229 1.54 -17.58 24.42
N ALA A 230 2.68 -16.87 24.42
CA ALA A 230 2.71 -15.44 24.71
C ALA A 230 1.85 -14.65 23.71
N ALA A 231 1.92 -14.98 22.42
CA ALA A 231 1.06 -14.38 21.40
C ALA A 231 -0.42 -14.70 21.63
N ALA A 232 -0.77 -15.95 21.94
CA ALA A 232 -2.15 -16.34 22.23
C ALA A 232 -2.73 -15.59 23.43
N GLY A 233 -1.94 -15.40 24.49
CA GLY A 233 -2.34 -14.58 25.65
C GLY A 233 -2.58 -13.10 25.28
N LEU A 234 -1.74 -12.54 24.40
CA LEU A 234 -1.91 -11.19 23.87
C LEU A 234 -3.23 -11.06 23.09
N TRP A 235 -3.54 -12.01 22.20
CA TRP A 235 -4.79 -12.01 21.44
C TRP A 235 -6.01 -12.21 22.34
N ALA A 236 -5.93 -13.08 23.35
CA ALA A 236 -6.99 -13.29 24.33
C ALA A 236 -7.29 -12.02 25.13
N SER A 237 -6.26 -11.29 25.55
CA SER A 237 -6.41 -10.01 26.28
C SER A 237 -6.96 -8.86 25.42
N ALA A 238 -6.90 -8.99 24.09
CA ALA A 238 -7.46 -8.02 23.16
C ALA A 238 -8.94 -8.29 22.81
N GLY A 239 -9.54 -9.38 23.31
CA GLY A 239 -10.96 -9.68 23.15
C GLY A 239 -11.88 -8.73 23.93
N PRO A 240 -13.15 -8.57 23.52
CA PRO A 240 -14.11 -7.80 24.32
C PRO A 240 -14.33 -8.48 25.69
N PRO A 241 -14.62 -7.70 26.75
CA PRO A 241 -15.03 -8.25 28.04
C PRO A 241 -16.35 -9.01 27.96
#